data_AF-A0AAN5D567-F1
#
_entry.id   AF-A0AAN5D567-F1
#
_cell.length_a   1.000
_cell.length_b   1.000
_cell.length_c   1.000
_cell.angle_alpha   90.00
_cell.angle_beta   90.00
_cell.angle_gamma   90.00
#
_symmetry.space_group_name_H-M   'P 1'
#
loop_
_entity.id
_entity.type
_entity.pdbx_description
1 polymer ?
#
loop_
_entity_poly.entity_id
_entity_poly.type
_entity_poly.pdbx_seq_one_letter_code
_entity_poly.pdbx_strand_id
1 'polypeptide(L)'
;SYLGHPWVGRFQRSGDLCVFRLGEPPAFKNHKIYVGSRIVPHRVVIGIFTAQSSLLQSSIKVVVDLLGYDKEKVAELPLPESIKDKLIAAINRHDRIFSPDN
;
A
#
# COMPACT_ATOMS: atom_id res chain seq x y z
N SER A 1 -7.82 -18.94 -3.21
CA SER A 1 -8.45 -18.21 -4.33
C SER A 1 -9.30 -19.19 -5.12
N TYR A 2 -10.53 -18.83 -5.50
CA TYR A 2 -11.36 -19.60 -6.43
C TYR A 2 -11.38 -18.92 -7.81
N LEU A 3 -11.69 -19.70 -8.86
CA LEU A 3 -11.68 -19.23 -10.24
C LEU A 3 -12.54 -17.97 -10.41
N GLY A 4 -11.96 -16.92 -10.99
CA GLY A 4 -12.67 -15.69 -11.31
C GLY A 4 -12.86 -14.71 -10.14
N HIS A 5 -12.46 -15.06 -8.91
CA HIS A 5 -12.56 -14.11 -7.79
C HIS A 5 -11.46 -13.04 -7.89
N PRO A 6 -11.82 -11.74 -7.89
CA PRO A 6 -10.85 -10.67 -7.81
C PRO A 6 -10.34 -10.51 -6.36
N TRP A 7 -9.04 -10.31 -6.23
CA TRP A 7 -8.34 -10.06 -4.99
C TRP A 7 -7.62 -8.72 -5.08
N VAL A 8 -7.74 -7.94 -4.01
CA VAL A 8 -6.92 -6.77 -3.76
C VAL A 8 -6.23 -7.00 -2.42
N GLY A 9 -4.94 -6.73 -2.35
CA GLY A 9 -4.16 -6.90 -1.12
C GLY A 9 -3.75 -5.55 -0.54
N ARG A 10 -3.65 -5.49 0.79
CA ARG A 10 -2.92 -4.43 1.49
C ARG A 10 -1.92 -5.04 2.47
N PHE A 11 -0.77 -4.39 2.65
CA PHE A 11 0.19 -4.78 3.67
C PHE A 11 -0.36 -4.44 5.04
N GLN A 12 -0.47 -5.43 5.93
CA GLN A 12 -1.07 -5.25 7.25
C GLN A 12 -0.38 -4.17 8.09
N ARG A 13 0.94 -3.99 7.96
CA ARG A 13 1.68 -3.01 8.74
C ARG A 13 1.51 -1.57 8.28
N SER A 14 1.41 -1.34 6.96
CA SER A 14 1.39 0.02 6.39
C SER A 14 0.08 0.42 5.73
N GLY A 15 -0.83 -0.54 5.52
CA GLY A 15 -2.04 -0.36 4.74
C GLY A 15 -1.79 -0.17 3.24
N ASP A 16 -0.54 -0.28 2.77
CA ASP A 16 -0.21 -0.01 1.36
C ASP A 16 -0.82 -1.04 0.43
N LEU A 17 -1.28 -0.58 -0.73
CA LEU A 17 -1.78 -1.46 -1.77
C LEU A 17 -0.68 -2.40 -2.27
N CYS A 18 -0.97 -3.69 -2.26
CA CYS A 18 -0.12 -4.70 -2.86
C CYS A 18 -0.15 -4.59 -4.39
N VAL A 19 0.98 -4.90 -5.00
CA VAL A 19 1.11 -5.12 -6.44
C VAL A 19 1.44 -6.58 -6.67
N PHE A 20 0.61 -7.24 -7.47
CA PHE A 20 0.77 -8.61 -7.90
C PHE A 20 1.59 -8.62 -9.19
N ARG A 21 2.74 -9.29 -9.14
CA ARG A 21 3.58 -9.54 -10.31
C ARG A 21 3.25 -10.92 -10.87
N LEU A 22 2.81 -10.95 -12.12
CA LEU A 22 2.40 -12.15 -12.83
C LEU A 22 3.28 -12.34 -14.08
N GLY A 23 3.50 -13.59 -14.47
CA GLY A 23 4.31 -13.98 -15.62
C GLY A 23 5.62 -14.65 -15.23
N GLU A 24 6.50 -14.81 -16.22
CA GLU A 24 7.84 -15.38 -16.07
C GLU A 24 8.89 -14.35 -16.52
N PRO A 25 10.13 -14.40 -15.99
CA PRO A 25 11.19 -13.52 -16.44
C PRO A 25 11.42 -13.70 -17.96
N PRO A 26 11.66 -12.62 -18.73
CA PRO A 26 11.76 -11.21 -18.33
C PRO A 26 10.43 -10.43 -18.38
N ALA A 27 9.34 -11.05 -18.85
CA ALA A 27 8.09 -10.39 -19.23
C ALA A 27 7.08 -10.27 -18.07
N PHE A 28 7.55 -9.86 -16.90
CA PHE A 28 6.67 -9.65 -15.75
C PHE A 28 5.75 -8.44 -15.95
N LYS A 29 4.48 -8.59 -15.55
CA LYS A 29 3.53 -7.47 -15.46
C LYS A 29 3.06 -7.25 -14.04
N ASN A 30 2.97 -5.98 -13.65
CA ASN A 30 2.53 -5.54 -12.33
C ASN A 30 1.03 -5.19 -12.40
N HIS A 31 0.23 -5.77 -11.51
CA HIS A 31 -1.21 -5.59 -11.45
C HIS A 31 -1.65 -5.22 -10.03
N LYS A 32 -2.65 -4.33 -9.89
CA LYS A 32 -3.25 -3.97 -8.59
C LYS A 32 -4.33 -4.95 -8.13
N ILE A 33 -4.85 -5.73 -9.07
CA ILE A 33 -5.90 -6.72 -8.85
C ILE A 33 -5.36 -8.05 -9.36
N TYR A 34 -5.50 -9.09 -8.55
CA TYR A 34 -5.24 -10.46 -8.95
C TYR A 34 -6.57 -11.20 -9.12
N VAL A 35 -6.73 -11.95 -10.20
CA VAL A 35 -7.91 -12.80 -10.41
C VAL A 35 -7.48 -14.26 -10.35
N GLY A 36 -8.13 -15.04 -9.50
CA GLY A 36 -7.86 -16.48 -9.38
C GLY A 36 -8.05 -17.20 -10.71
N SER A 37 -7.04 -17.94 -11.17
CA SER A 37 -7.10 -18.77 -12.38
C SER A 37 -7.15 -20.27 -12.04
N ARG A 38 -7.52 -21.09 -13.03
CA ARG A 38 -7.47 -22.56 -12.89
C ARG A 38 -6.02 -22.99 -12.64
N ILE A 39 -5.83 -23.93 -11.72
CA ILE A 39 -4.53 -24.52 -11.42
C ILE A 39 -4.07 -25.31 -12.65
N VAL A 40 -3.11 -24.77 -13.40
CA VAL A 40 -2.35 -25.49 -14.43
C VAL A 40 -1.21 -26.25 -13.74
N PRO A 41 -0.64 -27.32 -14.33
CA PRO A 41 0.32 -28.19 -13.65
C PRO A 41 1.61 -27.49 -13.20
N HIS A 42 1.89 -26.30 -13.75
CA HIS A 42 2.96 -25.42 -13.27
C HIS A 42 2.39 -24.40 -12.28
N ARG A 43 2.92 -24.39 -11.05
CA ARG A 43 2.55 -23.42 -10.01
C ARG A 43 2.83 -22.00 -10.52
N VAL A 44 1.78 -21.23 -10.77
CA VAL A 44 1.89 -19.79 -11.01
C VAL A 44 2.36 -19.15 -9.70
N VAL A 45 3.62 -18.74 -9.63
CA VAL A 45 4.14 -17.97 -8.50
C VAL A 45 3.66 -16.54 -8.64
N ILE A 46 2.88 -16.07 -7.67
CA ILE A 46 2.43 -14.68 -7.61
C ILE A 46 3.40 -13.94 -6.71
N GLY A 47 4.18 -13.02 -7.28
CA GLY A 47 4.99 -12.11 -6.48
C GLY A 47 4.13 -10.99 -5.91
N ILE A 48 4.22 -10.72 -4.60
CA ILE A 48 3.50 -9.64 -3.94
C ILE A 48 4.52 -8.58 -3.53
N PHE A 49 4.35 -7.36 -4.04
CA PHE A 49 5.29 -6.25 -3.83
C PHE A 49 4.56 -5.01 -3.34
N THR A 50 5.29 -4.11 -2.67
CA THR A 50 4.84 -2.73 -2.47
C THR A 50 4.83 -1.99 -3.80
N ALA A 51 3.80 -1.19 -4.04
CA ALA A 51 3.77 -0.34 -5.23
C ALA A 51 4.98 0.60 -5.26
N GLN A 52 5.58 0.78 -6.44
CA GLN A 52 6.53 1.86 -6.64
C GLN A 52 5.81 3.19 -6.32
N SER A 53 6.41 3.91 -5.38
CA SER A 53 5.90 5.17 -4.86
C SER A 53 6.90 6.25 -5.23
N SER A 54 6.41 7.48 -5.43
CA SER A 54 7.34 8.61 -5.59
C SER A 54 8.16 8.80 -4.32
N LEU A 55 9.35 9.41 -4.43
CA LEU A 55 10.19 9.70 -3.26
C LEU A 55 9.40 10.45 -2.19
N LEU A 56 8.61 11.45 -2.59
CA LEU A 56 7.76 12.22 -1.69
C LEU A 56 6.74 11.33 -0.93
N GLN A 57 6.07 10.41 -1.62
CA GLN A 57 5.11 9.50 -0.98
C GLN A 57 5.79 8.56 0.02
N SER A 58 6.97 8.03 -0.35
CA SER A 58 7.78 7.20 0.54
C SER A 58 8.25 7.98 1.77
N SER A 59 8.70 9.23 1.60
CA SER A 59 9.13 10.08 2.72
C SER A 59 7.98 10.41 3.66
N ILE A 60 6.81 10.78 3.12
CA ILE A 60 5.59 11.02 3.91
C ILE A 60 5.26 9.79 4.76
N LYS A 61 5.30 8.60 4.16
CA LYS A 61 5.02 7.35 4.86
C LYS A 61 5.97 7.11 6.03
N VAL A 62 7.28 7.23 5.78
CA VAL A 62 8.30 7.02 6.82
C VAL A 62 8.13 8.00 7.97
N VAL A 63 7.85 9.27 7.68
CA VAL A 63 7.62 10.27 8.72
C VAL A 63 6.39 9.91 9.54
N VAL A 64 5.27 9.56 8.90
CA VAL A 64 4.04 9.16 9.62
C VAL A 64 4.25 7.92 10.49
N ASP A 65 4.99 6.91 10.00
CA ASP A 65 5.36 5.72 10.77
C ASP A 65 6.19 6.10 12.01
N LEU A 66 7.14 7.02 11.88
CA LEU A 66 7.97 7.50 12.99
C LEU A 66 7.19 8.32 14.02
N LEU A 67 6.18 9.07 13.59
CA LEU A 67 5.31 9.83 14.48
C LEU A 67 4.27 8.96 15.21
N GLY A 68 4.12 7.70 14.79
CA GLY A 68 3.12 6.79 15.34
C GLY A 68 1.69 7.20 14.96
N TYR A 69 1.51 7.81 13.79
CA TYR A 69 0.20 8.27 13.29
C TYR A 69 -0.48 9.35 14.16
N ASP A 70 0.31 10.09 14.94
CA ASP A 70 -0.17 11.16 15.81
C ASP A 70 -0.30 12.50 15.05
N LYS A 71 -1.51 13.06 15.02
CA LYS A 71 -1.82 14.32 14.30
C LYS A 71 -1.30 15.55 15.04
N GLU A 72 -1.23 15.51 16.37
CA GLU A 72 -0.77 16.65 17.17
C GLU A 72 0.72 16.90 16.92
N LYS A 73 1.52 15.83 16.86
CA LYS A 73 2.95 15.91 16.55
C LYS A 73 3.25 16.45 15.17
N VAL A 74 2.34 16.31 14.20
CA VAL A 74 2.53 16.88 12.85
C VAL A 74 2.50 18.41 12.90
N ALA A 75 1.65 18.99 13.76
CA ALA A 75 1.53 20.44 13.89
C ALA A 75 2.83 21.09 14.37
N GLU A 76 3.56 20.39 15.25
CA GLU A 76 4.82 20.83 15.86
C GLU A 76 6.03 20.76 14.92
N LEU A 77 5.93 20.07 13.77
CA LEU A 77 7.06 19.92 12.86
C LEU A 77 7.42 21.24 12.16
N PRO A 78 8.72 21.57 12.02
CA PRO A 78 9.19 22.73 11.27
C PRO A 78 9.16 22.48 9.76
N LEU A 79 7.97 22.16 9.23
CA LEU A 79 7.72 21.86 7.82
C LEU A 79 6.71 22.85 7.23
N PRO A 80 6.73 23.07 5.91
CA PRO A 80 5.69 23.85 5.24
C PRO A 80 4.31 23.22 5.46
N GLU A 81 3.27 24.06 5.60
CA GLU A 81 1.89 23.61 5.79
C GLU A 81 1.44 22.63 4.68
N SER A 82 1.86 22.85 3.44
CA SER A 82 1.56 21.95 2.31
C SER A 82 2.13 20.53 2.46
N ILE A 83 3.15 20.33 3.30
CA ILE A 83 3.68 19.00 3.64
C ILE A 83 2.96 18.45 4.88
N LYS A 84 2.66 19.28 5.87
CA LYS A 84 1.85 18.89 7.04
C LYS A 84 0.48 18.37 6.61
N ASP A 85 -0.18 19.05 5.68
CA ASP A 85 -1.46 18.59 5.08
C ASP A 85 -1.35 17.20 4.47
N LYS A 86 -0.23 16.90 3.80
CA LYS A 86 0.02 15.58 3.20
C LYS A 86 0.27 14.51 4.25
N LEU A 87 0.95 14.84 5.34
CA LEU A 87 1.15 13.94 6.49
C LEU A 87 -0.19 13.64 7.17
N ILE A 88 -1.00 14.66 7.45
CA ILE A 88 -2.34 14.52 8.06
C ILE A 88 -3.25 13.68 7.15
N ALA A 89 -3.23 13.93 5.83
CA ALA A 89 -4.00 13.13 4.87
C ALA A 89 -3.57 11.66 4.85
N ALA A 90 -2.27 11.38 5.03
CA ALA A 90 -1.75 10.01 5.13
C ALA A 90 -2.19 9.34 6.43
N ILE A 91 -2.16 10.05 7.56
CA ILE A 91 -2.66 9.56 8.86
C ILE A 91 -4.16 9.22 8.77
N ASN A 92 -4.99 10.15 8.28
CA ASN A 92 -6.42 9.93 8.11
C ASN A 92 -6.74 8.72 7.22
N ARG A 93 -5.89 8.46 6.21
CA ARG A 93 -6.04 7.27 5.36
C ARG A 93 -5.74 5.98 6.13
N HIS A 94 -4.72 6.00 6.98
CA HIS A 94 -4.39 4.86 7.85
C HIS A 94 -5.55 4.58 8.81
N ASP A 95 -6.08 5.60 9.49
CA ASP A 95 -7.23 5.49 10.40
C ASP A 95 -8.41 4.80 9.71
N ARG A 96 -8.77 5.23 8.49
CA ARG A 96 -9.87 4.61 7.72
C ARG A 96 -9.65 3.14 7.36
N ILE A 97 -8.41 2.70 7.21
CA ILE A 97 -8.09 1.33 6.81
C ILE A 97 -8.12 0.40 8.04
N PHE A 98 -7.67 0.89 9.20
CA PHE A 98 -7.49 0.07 10.40
C PHE A 98 -8.55 0.30 11.48
N SER A 99 -9.34 1.37 11.37
CA SER A 99 -10.44 1.74 12.27
C SER A 99 -11.65 2.24 11.46
N PRO A 100 -12.34 1.36 10.69
CA PRO A 100 -13.43 1.76 9.79
C PRO A 100 -14.73 2.19 10.49
N ASP A 101 -14.84 2.01 11.81
CA ASP A 101 -16.08 2.20 12.59
C ASP A 101 -16.09 3.48 13.47
N ASN A 102 -15.21 4.45 13.19
CA ASN A 102 -15.20 5.80 13.81
C ASN A 102 -15.51 6.90 12.79
#